data_AF-A0A6M3IFN7-F1
#
_entry.id   AF-A0A6M3IFN7-F1
#
_cell.length_a   1.000
_cell.length_b   1.000
_cell.length_c   1.000
_cell.angle_alpha   90.00
_cell.angle_beta   90.00
_cell.angle_gamma   90.00
#
_symmetry.space_group_name_H-M   'P 1'
#
loop_
_entity.id
_entity.type
_entity.pdbx_description
1 polymer ?
#
loop_
_entity_poly.entity_id
_entity_poly.type
_entity_poly.pdbx_seq_one_letter_code
_entity_poly.pdbx_strand_id
1 'polypeptide(L)'
;MGIHDLAAKTRCNESVYAVALESGISEYSLNSTDYITINTALYYSGTTIYKGLKRGNPQSTGHVSSPKEPMFWYQTGNRIGFYPIPTASISGCSVFVYLTERLSSIAPTDTIPTPAIYDNALVYFVVAQGAYRDVQKTMGDAYMVMYHDILKLFRGDFEERPVEAPKEIIK
;
A
#
# COMPACT_ATOMS: atom_id res chain seq x y z
N MET A 1 -13.97 0.70 -13.17
CA MET A 1 -13.13 0.54 -14.38
C MET A 1 -11.71 1.06 -14.18
N GLY A 2 -11.49 2.29 -13.68
CA GLY A 2 -10.13 2.84 -13.48
C GLY A 2 -9.27 2.13 -12.42
N ILE A 3 -9.87 1.67 -11.31
CA ILE A 3 -9.15 0.94 -10.25
C ILE A 3 -8.59 -0.39 -10.75
N HIS A 4 -9.40 -1.16 -11.47
CA HIS A 4 -8.99 -2.44 -12.05
C HIS A 4 -7.93 -2.24 -13.14
N ASP A 5 -8.04 -1.21 -13.98
CA ASP A 5 -7.03 -0.88 -14.98
C ASP A 5 -5.69 -0.51 -14.33
N LEU A 6 -5.71 0.33 -13.29
CA LEU A 6 -4.53 0.68 -12.53
C LEU A 6 -3.92 -0.55 -11.88
N ALA A 7 -4.72 -1.36 -11.20
CA ALA A 7 -4.26 -2.57 -10.56
C ALA A 7 -3.73 -3.59 -11.57
N ALA A 8 -4.40 -3.84 -12.70
CA ALA A 8 -3.91 -4.73 -13.76
C ALA A 8 -2.56 -4.27 -14.34
N LYS A 9 -2.41 -2.96 -14.59
CA LYS A 9 -1.19 -2.36 -15.13
C LYS A 9 -0.04 -2.36 -14.13
N THR A 10 -0.32 -1.95 -12.90
CA THR A 10 0.66 -1.86 -11.80
C THR A 10 0.91 -3.20 -11.12
N ARG A 11 0.00 -4.16 -11.27
CA ARG A 11 -0.11 -5.39 -10.48
C ARG A 11 -0.12 -5.16 -8.97
N CYS A 12 -0.52 -3.98 -8.53
CA CYS A 12 -0.48 -3.60 -7.14
C CYS A 12 -1.85 -3.75 -6.50
N ASN A 13 -1.90 -4.40 -5.34
CA ASN A 13 -3.11 -4.55 -4.55
C ASN A 13 -2.85 -4.17 -3.09
N GLU A 14 -3.82 -3.53 -2.46
CA GLU A 14 -3.73 -3.31 -1.01
C GLU A 14 -4.01 -4.62 -0.30
N SER A 15 -3.09 -5.02 0.56
CA SER A 15 -3.22 -6.23 1.37
C SER A 15 -3.05 -5.88 2.84
N VAL A 16 -3.80 -6.60 3.67
CA VAL A 16 -3.78 -6.43 5.11
C VAL A 16 -3.18 -7.67 5.75
N TYR A 17 -2.10 -7.47 6.49
CA TYR A 17 -1.43 -8.53 7.24
C TYR A 17 -1.63 -8.31 8.73
N ALA A 18 -2.23 -9.28 9.41
CA ALA A 18 -2.42 -9.24 10.86
C ALA A 18 -1.23 -9.90 11.57
N VAL A 19 -0.59 -9.17 12.47
CA VAL A 19 0.52 -9.64 13.30
C VAL A 19 0.03 -9.77 14.73
N ALA A 20 0.06 -10.97 15.30
CA ALA A 20 -0.15 -11.17 16.73
C ALA A 20 1.10 -10.74 17.50
N LEU A 21 0.94 -9.86 18.48
CA LEU A 21 2.05 -9.37 19.29
C LEU A 21 2.45 -10.39 20.37
N GLU A 22 3.73 -10.68 20.40
CA GLU A 22 4.37 -11.56 21.37
C GLU A 22 5.28 -10.77 22.30
N SER A 23 5.30 -11.17 23.58
CA SER A 23 6.15 -10.53 24.57
C SER A 23 7.63 -10.66 24.20
N GLY A 24 8.36 -9.55 24.21
CA GLY A 24 9.80 -9.51 23.92
C GLY A 24 10.15 -9.55 22.44
N ILE A 25 9.17 -9.66 21.53
CA ILE A 25 9.42 -9.74 20.09
C ILE A 25 9.23 -8.37 19.45
N SER A 26 10.31 -7.82 18.90
CA SER A 26 10.32 -6.52 18.24
C SER A 26 10.06 -6.59 16.74
N GLU A 27 10.39 -7.71 16.07
CA GLU A 27 10.33 -7.85 14.62
C GLU A 27 9.58 -9.11 14.18
N TYR A 28 8.77 -8.95 13.14
CA TYR A 28 7.89 -9.98 12.60
C TYR A 28 8.13 -10.11 11.10
N SER A 29 8.19 -11.35 10.62
CA SER A 29 8.31 -11.61 9.18
C SER A 29 6.99 -11.32 8.49
N LEU A 30 7.06 -10.64 7.35
CA LEU A 30 5.91 -10.47 6.47
C LEU A 30 5.73 -11.74 5.64
N ASN A 31 4.47 -12.17 5.48
CA ASN A 31 4.14 -13.34 4.67
C ASN A 31 4.36 -13.08 3.17
N SER A 32 4.18 -11.84 2.72
CA SER A 32 4.53 -11.45 1.36
C SER A 32 5.99 -11.04 1.27
N THR A 33 6.69 -11.59 0.28
CA THR A 33 8.07 -11.23 -0.08
C THR A 33 8.13 -10.30 -1.29
N ASP A 34 6.99 -10.07 -1.96
CA ASP A 34 6.88 -9.22 -3.15
C ASP A 34 5.86 -8.11 -2.88
N TYR A 35 6.30 -7.10 -2.12
CA TYR A 35 5.53 -5.89 -1.85
C TYR A 35 6.38 -4.65 -2.13
N ILE A 36 5.71 -3.58 -2.58
CA ILE A 36 6.37 -2.31 -2.93
C ILE A 36 6.71 -1.54 -1.66
N THR A 37 5.72 -1.37 -0.79
CA THR A 37 5.87 -0.59 0.44
C THR A 37 4.82 -0.98 1.46
N ILE A 38 5.15 -0.77 2.73
CA ILE A 38 4.20 -0.74 3.83
C ILE A 38 3.62 0.67 3.91
N ASN A 39 2.30 0.79 3.84
CA ASN A 39 1.59 2.08 3.85
C ASN A 39 1.38 2.56 5.28
N THR A 40 0.86 1.70 6.15
CA THR A 40 0.56 2.02 7.55
C THR A 40 0.46 0.77 8.42
N ALA A 41 0.48 0.95 9.74
CA ALA A 41 0.24 -0.09 10.72
C ALA A 41 -0.75 0.40 11.78
N LEU A 42 -1.75 -0.41 12.12
CA LEU A 42 -2.81 -0.09 13.07
C LEU A 42 -2.78 -1.08 14.23
N TYR A 43 -2.59 -0.60 15.45
CA TYR A 43 -2.66 -1.43 16.65
C TYR A 43 -4.11 -1.69 17.06
N TYR A 44 -4.40 -2.91 17.49
CA TYR A 44 -5.69 -3.38 17.96
C TYR A 44 -5.54 -4.19 19.26
N SER A 45 -6.22 -3.75 20.32
CA SER A 45 -6.14 -4.32 21.67
C SER A 45 -7.16 -5.44 21.95
N GLY A 46 -7.94 -5.89 20.95
CA GLY A 46 -8.99 -6.89 21.13
C GLY A 46 -10.33 -6.35 21.61
N THR A 47 -10.39 -5.14 22.18
CA THR A 47 -11.62 -4.60 22.78
C THR A 47 -12.17 -3.42 22.00
N THR A 48 -11.39 -2.38 21.72
CA THR A 48 -11.79 -1.29 20.81
C THR A 48 -10.58 -0.41 20.52
N ILE A 49 -10.51 0.08 19.28
CA ILE A 49 -9.62 1.11 18.71
C ILE A 49 -8.46 0.54 17.89
N TYR A 50 -8.52 0.86 16.59
CA TYR A 50 -7.39 0.85 15.67
C TYR A 50 -6.61 2.15 15.86
N LYS A 51 -5.51 2.08 16.61
CA LYS A 51 -4.62 3.23 16.77
C LYS A 51 -3.57 3.22 15.67
N GLY A 52 -3.50 4.30 14.89
CA GLY A 52 -2.44 4.47 13.90
C GLY A 52 -1.06 4.56 14.54
N LEU A 53 -0.15 3.69 14.12
CA LEU A 53 1.25 3.71 14.53
C LEU A 53 2.04 4.68 13.66
N LYS A 54 2.96 5.43 14.27
CA LYS A 54 3.83 6.36 13.54
C LYS A 54 4.97 5.60 12.87
N ARG A 55 5.34 5.98 11.65
CA ARG A 55 6.55 5.43 11.03
C ARG A 55 7.78 5.91 11.80
N GLY A 56 8.61 4.97 12.23
CA GLY A 56 9.83 5.18 12.98
C GLY A 56 11.07 4.83 12.16
N ASN A 57 12.24 5.20 12.68
CA ASN A 57 13.53 4.79 12.15
C ASN A 57 14.02 3.55 12.92
N PRO A 58 14.44 2.46 12.25
CA PRO A 58 15.03 1.30 12.91
C PRO A 58 16.21 1.66 13.83
N GLN A 59 16.97 2.71 13.54
CA GLN A 59 18.08 3.16 14.39
C GLN A 59 17.62 3.85 15.68
N SER A 60 16.36 4.28 15.74
CA SER A 60 15.76 4.93 16.91
C SER A 60 15.08 3.93 17.86
N THR A 61 15.14 2.63 17.57
CA THR A 61 14.64 1.59 18.47
C THR A 61 15.60 1.45 19.65
N GLY A 62 15.42 2.25 20.69
CA GLY A 62 15.88 1.85 22.00
C GLY A 62 15.13 0.56 22.37
N HIS A 63 15.83 -0.53 22.66
CA HIS A 63 15.28 -1.83 23.09
C HIS A 63 14.60 -1.76 24.47
N VAL A 64 13.91 -0.66 24.77
CA VAL A 64 13.22 -0.43 26.02
C VAL A 64 11.85 -1.06 25.88
N SER A 65 11.69 -2.22 26.52
CA SER A 65 10.37 -2.81 26.75
C SER A 65 9.52 -1.83 27.54
N SER A 66 8.27 -1.63 27.14
CA SER A 66 7.32 -0.81 27.89
C SER A 66 6.04 -1.59 28.07
N PRO A 67 5.38 -1.51 29.24
CA PRO A 67 4.03 -2.06 29.41
C PRO A 67 2.98 -1.35 28.55
N LYS A 68 3.37 -0.26 27.86
CA LYS A 68 2.53 0.51 26.97
C LYS A 68 2.46 -0.15 25.59
N GLU A 69 1.33 0.05 24.93
CA GLU A 69 1.12 -0.33 23.54
C GLU A 69 2.21 0.22 22.60
N PRO A 70 2.49 -0.48 21.48
CA PRO A 70 3.35 0.05 20.44
C PRO A 70 2.85 1.41 19.95
N MET A 71 3.79 2.30 19.66
CA MET A 71 3.51 3.64 19.13
C MET A 71 4.08 3.85 17.74
N PHE A 72 5.10 3.06 17.40
CA PHE A 72 5.84 3.19 16.18
C PHE A 72 6.00 1.86 15.46
N TRP A 73 6.14 1.93 14.14
CA TRP A 73 6.50 0.80 13.29
C TRP A 73 7.68 1.18 12.39
N TYR A 74 8.48 0.20 12.01
CA TYR A 74 9.57 0.39 11.05
C TYR A 74 9.72 -0.84 10.15
N GLN A 75 10.40 -0.68 9.02
CA GLN A 75 10.69 -1.77 8.09
C GLN A 75 12.19 -2.04 8.07
N THR A 76 12.56 -3.32 8.16
CA THR A 76 13.95 -3.80 8.02
C THR A 76 13.95 -5.02 7.10
N GLY A 77 14.34 -4.83 5.82
CA GLY A 77 14.24 -5.90 4.82
C GLY A 77 12.80 -6.38 4.64
N ASN A 78 12.59 -7.69 4.76
CA ASN A 78 11.27 -8.35 4.71
C ASN A 78 10.58 -8.48 6.08
N ARG A 79 10.98 -7.65 7.04
CA ARG A 79 10.43 -7.64 8.40
C ARG A 79 9.81 -6.30 8.71
N ILE A 80 8.77 -6.34 9.52
CA ILE A 80 8.22 -5.17 10.18
C ILE A 80 8.53 -5.24 11.67
N GLY A 81 9.00 -4.15 12.22
CA GLY A 81 9.23 -4.03 13.65
C GLY A 81 8.32 -3.01 14.30
N PHE A 82 8.08 -3.21 15.60
CA PHE A 82 7.22 -2.35 16.42
C PHE A 82 7.94 -1.94 17.69
N TYR A 83 7.75 -0.69 18.11
CA TYR A 83 8.26 -0.23 19.39
C TYR A 83 7.32 0.77 20.10
N PRO A 84 7.31 0.83 21.44
CA PRO A 84 8.08 0.00 22.39
C PRO A 84 7.83 -1.51 22.26
N ILE A 85 8.82 -2.34 22.65
CA ILE A 85 8.73 -3.80 22.50
C ILE A 85 7.58 -4.32 23.37
N PRO A 86 6.68 -5.16 22.83
CA PRO A 86 5.56 -5.69 23.58
C PRO A 86 5.98 -6.43 24.84
N THR A 87 5.23 -6.25 25.92
CA THR A 87 5.36 -7.02 27.18
C THR A 87 4.23 -8.04 27.30
N ALA A 88 4.33 -8.93 28.29
CA ALA A 88 3.29 -9.94 28.56
C ALA A 88 1.87 -9.34 28.74
N SER A 89 1.76 -8.12 29.26
CA SER A 89 0.48 -7.41 29.45
C SER A 89 -0.23 -7.01 28.15
N ILE A 90 0.48 -6.94 27.03
CA ILE A 90 -0.08 -6.61 25.70
C ILE A 90 0.08 -7.75 24.70
N SER A 91 0.53 -8.93 25.17
CA SER A 91 0.56 -10.14 24.35
C SER A 91 -0.86 -10.59 24.01
N GLY A 92 -1.06 -11.07 22.78
CA GLY A 92 -2.39 -11.40 22.26
C GLY A 92 -3.14 -10.22 21.61
N CYS A 93 -2.61 -9.00 21.71
CA CYS A 93 -3.02 -7.88 20.87
C CYS A 93 -2.50 -8.06 19.45
N SER A 94 -3.08 -7.36 18.47
CA SER A 94 -2.68 -7.48 17.06
C SER A 94 -2.29 -6.13 16.46
N VAL A 95 -1.42 -6.15 15.46
CA VAL A 95 -1.16 -5.02 14.59
C VAL A 95 -1.55 -5.40 13.16
N PHE A 96 -2.40 -4.59 12.54
CA PHE A 96 -2.79 -4.73 11.15
C PHE A 96 -1.89 -3.86 10.29
N VAL A 97 -1.12 -4.50 9.43
CA VAL A 97 -0.16 -3.87 8.53
C VAL A 97 -0.79 -3.79 7.15
N TYR A 98 -0.96 -2.58 6.66
CA TYR A 98 -1.46 -2.31 5.32
C TYR A 98 -0.26 -2.14 4.41
N LEU A 99 -0.16 -2.98 3.39
CA LEU A 99 0.94 -2.94 2.45
C LEU A 99 0.43 -3.01 1.01
N THR A 100 1.23 -2.47 0.10
CA THR A 100 0.98 -2.55 -1.33
C THR A 100 1.72 -3.76 -1.88
N GLU A 101 1.01 -4.88 -2.05
CA GLU A 101 1.56 -6.12 -2.61
C GLU A 101 1.62 -6.05 -4.12
N ARG A 102 2.63 -6.72 -4.69
CA ARG A 102 2.73 -6.96 -6.12
C ARG A 102 2.25 -8.37 -6.40
N LEU A 103 1.09 -8.48 -7.03
CA LEU A 103 0.52 -9.77 -7.41
C LEU A 103 1.15 -10.26 -8.71
N SER A 104 1.37 -11.57 -8.83
CA SER A 104 1.84 -12.19 -10.07
C SER A 104 0.80 -12.06 -11.20
N SER A 105 -0.49 -12.12 -10.85
CA SER A 105 -1.65 -11.95 -11.73
C SER A 105 -2.83 -11.33 -10.99
N ILE A 106 -3.70 -10.63 -11.72
CA ILE A 106 -4.96 -10.07 -11.23
C ILE A 106 -6.07 -10.60 -12.15
N ALA A 107 -7.06 -11.28 -11.58
CA ALA A 107 -8.19 -11.77 -12.35
C ALA A 107 -9.19 -10.63 -12.66
N PRO A 108 -9.93 -10.70 -13.77
CA PRO A 108 -10.97 -9.72 -14.11
C PRO A 108 -12.08 -9.60 -13.05
N THR A 109 -12.30 -10.64 -12.26
CA THR A 109 -13.37 -10.72 -11.24
C THR A 109 -12.90 -10.35 -9.84
N ASP A 110 -11.61 -10.06 -9.65
CA ASP A 110 -11.08 -9.75 -8.32
C ASP A 110 -11.63 -8.41 -7.82
N THR A 111 -12.05 -8.40 -6.56
CA THR A 111 -12.33 -7.15 -5.84
C THR A 111 -10.99 -6.54 -5.48
N ILE A 112 -10.56 -5.55 -6.25
CA ILE A 112 -9.25 -4.90 -6.06
C ILE A 112 -9.45 -3.59 -5.32
N PRO A 113 -9.14 -3.52 -4.02
CA PRO A 113 -8.95 -2.24 -3.36
C PRO A 113 -7.75 -1.53 -4.00
N THR A 114 -7.94 -0.30 -4.47
CA THR A 114 -6.82 0.52 -4.91
C THR A 114 -5.87 0.72 -3.72
N PRO A 115 -4.57 0.46 -3.86
CA PRO A 115 -3.61 0.94 -2.88
C PRO A 115 -3.70 2.46 -2.75
N ALA A 116 -3.80 2.97 -1.52
CA ALA A 116 -3.92 4.40 -1.24
C ALA A 116 -2.80 5.25 -1.87
N ILE A 117 -1.63 4.66 -2.12
CA ILE A 117 -0.51 5.33 -2.81
C ILE A 117 -0.86 5.78 -4.25
N TYR A 118 -1.89 5.21 -4.84
CA TYR A 118 -2.34 5.50 -6.20
C TYR A 118 -3.61 6.36 -6.27
N ASP A 119 -4.16 6.79 -5.14
CA ASP A 119 -5.39 7.61 -5.13
C ASP A 119 -5.23 8.90 -5.95
N ASN A 120 -4.08 9.57 -5.82
CA ASN A 120 -3.76 10.75 -6.62
C ASN A 120 -3.64 10.44 -8.12
N ALA A 121 -3.09 9.28 -8.47
CA ALA A 121 -3.00 8.85 -9.87
C ALA A 121 -4.40 8.63 -10.46
N LEU A 122 -5.31 8.01 -9.69
CA LEU A 122 -6.69 7.82 -10.13
C LEU A 122 -7.41 9.13 -10.42
N VAL A 123 -7.21 10.16 -9.59
CA VAL A 123 -7.78 11.49 -9.84
C VAL A 123 -7.33 12.02 -11.20
N TYR A 124 -6.04 11.98 -11.50
CA TYR A 124 -5.53 12.45 -12.80
C TYR A 124 -6.06 11.63 -13.98
N PHE A 125 -6.17 10.30 -13.82
CA PHE A 125 -6.77 9.46 -14.85
C PHE A 125 -8.22 9.84 -15.13
N VAL A 126 -9.05 10.00 -14.09
CA VAL A 126 -10.47 10.38 -14.25
C VAL A 126 -10.62 11.75 -14.92
N VAL A 127 -9.80 12.72 -14.53
CA VAL A 127 -9.80 14.06 -15.13
C VAL A 127 -9.37 13.99 -16.60
N ALA A 128 -8.35 13.20 -16.94
CA ALA A 128 -7.93 12.99 -18.32
C ALA A 128 -9.05 12.39 -19.18
N GLN A 129 -9.75 11.38 -18.68
CA GLN A 129 -10.89 10.77 -19.38
C GLN A 129 -12.04 11.76 -19.60
N GLY A 130 -12.31 12.63 -18.62
CA GLY A 130 -13.25 13.74 -18.77
C GLY A 130 -12.84 14.71 -19.87
N ALA A 131 -11.57 15.15 -19.87
CA ALA A 131 -11.04 16.05 -20.89
C ALA A 131 -11.08 15.45 -22.31
N TYR A 132 -10.81 14.15 -22.46
CA TYR A 132 -10.95 13.48 -23.76
C TYR A 132 -12.40 13.42 -24.24
N ARG A 133 -13.36 13.20 -23.33
CA ARG A 133 -14.79 13.22 -23.65
C ARG A 133 -15.24 14.61 -24.13
N ASP A 134 -14.66 15.66 -23.58
CA ASP A 134 -14.92 17.06 -23.96
C ASP A 134 -14.07 17.52 -25.16
N VAL A 135 -13.39 16.60 -25.85
CA VAL A 135 -12.53 16.87 -27.03
C VAL A 135 -11.33 17.78 -26.71
N GLN A 136 -10.98 17.94 -25.44
CA GLN A 136 -9.84 18.72 -24.98
C GLN A 136 -8.57 17.87 -24.94
N LYS A 137 -8.10 17.44 -26.11
CA LYS A 137 -6.99 16.48 -26.24
C LYS A 137 -5.72 16.90 -25.48
N THR A 138 -5.28 18.15 -25.62
CA THR A 138 -4.06 18.65 -24.97
C THR A 138 -4.14 18.57 -23.44
N MET A 139 -5.31 18.86 -22.87
CA MET A 139 -5.53 18.78 -21.43
C MET A 139 -5.57 17.32 -20.97
N GLY A 140 -6.25 16.45 -21.72
CA GLY A 140 -6.24 15.01 -21.46
C GLY A 140 -4.83 14.43 -21.46
N ASP A 141 -4.02 14.76 -22.47
CA ASP A 141 -2.63 14.30 -22.57
C ASP A 141 -1.78 14.79 -21.39
N ALA A 142 -1.95 16.04 -20.95
CA ALA A 142 -1.22 16.57 -19.80
C ALA A 142 -1.51 15.81 -18.48
N TYR A 143 -2.78 15.50 -18.21
CA TYR A 143 -3.14 14.71 -17.02
C TYR A 143 -2.72 13.25 -17.14
N MET A 144 -2.70 12.67 -18.34
CA MET A 144 -2.15 11.32 -18.55
C MET A 144 -0.64 11.27 -18.28
N VAL A 145 0.11 12.33 -18.58
CA VAL A 145 1.53 12.41 -18.20
C VAL A 145 1.67 12.38 -16.68
N MET A 146 0.90 13.21 -15.95
CA MET A 146 0.93 13.23 -14.48
C MET A 146 0.54 11.88 -13.86
N TYR A 147 -0.44 11.21 -14.44
CA TYR A 147 -0.82 9.84 -14.09
C TYR A 147 0.38 8.89 -14.21
N HIS A 148 1.03 8.87 -15.38
CA HIS A 148 2.17 8.01 -15.63
C HIS A 148 3.38 8.33 -14.75
N ASP A 149 3.64 9.59 -14.45
CA ASP A 149 4.76 9.98 -13.58
C ASP A 149 4.60 9.44 -12.15
N ILE A 150 3.38 9.45 -11.61
CA ILE A 150 3.11 8.82 -10.31
C ILE A 150 3.32 7.30 -10.39
N LEU A 151 2.87 6.65 -11.47
CA LEU A 151 3.09 5.22 -11.63
C LEU A 151 4.60 4.89 -11.69
N LYS A 152 5.38 5.69 -12.41
CA LYS A 152 6.85 5.52 -12.50
C LYS A 152 7.55 5.66 -11.16
N LEU A 153 7.13 6.61 -10.32
CA LEU A 153 7.71 6.82 -8.99
C LEU A 153 7.69 5.53 -8.15
N PHE A 154 6.59 4.77 -8.23
CA PHE A 154 6.42 3.54 -7.47
C PHE A 154 6.80 2.27 -8.25
N ARG A 155 6.93 2.36 -9.57
CA ARG A 155 7.25 1.24 -10.46
C ARG A 155 8.19 1.64 -11.58
N GLY A 156 9.50 1.55 -11.32
CA GLY A 156 10.54 1.76 -12.34
C GLY A 156 10.44 0.84 -13.55
N ASP A 157 9.86 -0.36 -13.40
CA ASP A 157 9.61 -1.35 -14.45
C ASP A 157 8.28 -1.13 -15.20
N PHE A 158 7.62 0.02 -15.00
CA PHE A 158 6.35 0.35 -15.66
C PHE A 158 6.52 0.66 -17.16
N GLU A 159 7.61 1.34 -17.55
CA GLU A 159 7.86 1.71 -18.96
C GLU A 159 8.20 0.51 -19.85
N GLU A 160 8.71 -0.57 -19.26
CA GLU A 160 9.09 -1.79 -19.99
C GLU A 160 7.88 -2.65 -20.39
N ARG A 161 6.68 -2.33 -19.86
CA ARG A 161 5.45 -3.04 -20.21
C ARG A 161 4.84 -2.43 -21.47
N PRO A 162 4.48 -3.23 -22.47
CA PRO A 162 3.80 -2.72 -23.66
C PRO A 162 2.51 -2.02 -23.23
N VAL A 163 2.34 -0.78 -23.68
CA VAL A 163 1.13 0.02 -23.45
C VAL A 163 -0.04 -0.76 -24.04
N GLU A 164 -0.95 -1.25 -23.19
CA GLU A 164 -2.18 -1.86 -23.67
C GLU A 164 -2.92 -0.86 -24.53
N ALA A 165 -3.15 -1.23 -25.80
CA ALA A 165 -3.84 -0.38 -26.75
C ALA A 165 -5.22 0.02 -26.19
N PRO A 166 -5.64 1.28 -26.37
CA PRO A 166 -6.94 1.73 -25.89
C PRO A 166 -8.03 0.83 -26.48
N LYS A 167 -8.89 0.28 -25.61
CA LYS A 167 -10.04 -0.53 -26.04
C LYS A 167 -10.91 0.33 -26.94
N GLU A 168 -11.04 -0.08 -28.21
CA GLU A 168 -11.96 0.55 -29.15
C GLU A 168 -13.37 0.55 -28.55
N ILE A 169 -13.96 1.74 -28.45
CA ILE A 169 -15.37 1.89 -28.11
C ILE A 169 -16.14 1.39 -29.34
N ILE A 170 -16.62 0.15 -29.28
CA ILE A 170 -17.56 -0.38 -30.28
C ILE A 170 -18.83 0.47 -30.19
N LYS A 171 -19.13 1.18 -31.29
CA LYS A 171 -20.30 2.05 -31.44
C LYS A 171 -21.61 1.26 -31.42
#